data_AF-A0A5C6U3I8-F1
#
_entry.id   AF-A0A5C6U3I8-F1
#
_cell.length_a   1.000
_cell.length_b   1.000
_cell.length_c   1.000
_cell.angle_alpha   90.00
_cell.angle_beta   90.00
_cell.angle_gamma   90.00
#
_symmetry.space_group_name_H-M   'P 1'
#
loop_
_entity.id
_entity.type
_entity.pdbx_description
1 polymer ?
#
loop_
_entity_poly.entity_id
_entity_poly.type
_entity_poly.pdbx_seq_one_letter_code
_entity_poly.pdbx_strand_id
1 'polypeptide(L)'
;MLARIQEDDDDLPWRKNGWWTWSRTAKGRQYETRLRRRDEPGAPEEVLIDLNALAEGKPFLQLGAFDVSPDAKLLAYSLDETGALDYTLRV
;
A
#
# COMPACT_ATOMS: atom_id res chain seq x y z
N MET A 1 -21.00 -0.67 -11.40
CA MET A 1 -21.67 -1.24 -10.23
C MET A 1 -20.93 -0.75 -8.99
N LEU A 2 -21.46 0.24 -8.26
CA LEU A 2 -20.81 0.84 -7.08
C LEU A 2 -21.75 0.96 -5.87
N ALA A 3 -23.05 0.69 -6.03
CA ALA A 3 -24.09 1.03 -5.05
C ALA A 3 -23.95 0.36 -3.65
N ARG A 4 -23.05 -0.62 -3.50
CA ARG A 4 -22.77 -1.33 -2.24
C ARG A 4 -21.29 -1.37 -1.88
N ILE A 5 -20.45 -0.59 -2.57
CA ILE A 5 -19.01 -0.50 -2.32
C ILE A 5 -18.77 0.84 -1.67
N GLN A 6 -18.14 0.82 -0.49
CA GLN A 6 -17.61 2.02 0.12
C GLN A 6 -16.24 2.31 -0.51
N GLU A 7 -16.17 3.38 -1.32
CA GLU A 7 -14.94 3.68 -2.08
C GLU A 7 -13.88 4.37 -1.21
N ASP A 8 -14.28 5.32 -0.37
CA ASP A 8 -13.42 5.95 0.64
C ASP A 8 -13.49 5.10 1.93
N ASP A 9 -12.45 4.33 2.19
CA ASP A 9 -12.39 3.43 3.35
C ASP A 9 -10.96 3.23 3.85
N ASP A 10 -10.83 3.02 5.15
CA ASP A 10 -9.57 2.70 5.84
C ASP A 10 -9.65 1.30 6.42
N ASP A 11 -8.67 0.47 6.12
CA ASP A 11 -8.51 -0.83 6.75
C ASP A 11 -8.11 -0.69 8.23
N LEU A 12 -8.32 -1.79 8.98
CA LEU A 12 -7.91 -1.84 10.37
C LEU A 12 -6.37 -1.77 10.50
N PRO A 13 -5.83 -0.83 11.29
CA PRO A 13 -4.40 -0.69 11.47
C PRO A 13 -3.82 -1.83 12.29
N TRP A 14 -2.64 -2.28 11.90
CA TRP A 14 -1.86 -3.29 12.61
C TRP A 14 -0.48 -2.75 12.96
N ARG A 15 0.14 -3.33 14.00
CA ARG A 15 1.40 -2.84 14.57
C ARG A 15 2.55 -3.79 14.29
N LYS A 16 3.68 -3.25 13.80
CA LYS A 16 4.94 -3.98 13.61
C LYS A 16 6.13 -3.03 13.75
N ASN A 17 7.17 -3.46 14.45
CA ASN A 17 8.45 -2.73 14.58
C ASN A 17 8.33 -1.24 14.99
N GLY A 18 7.36 -0.90 15.85
CA GLY A 18 7.13 0.49 16.31
C GLY A 18 6.33 1.38 15.35
N TRP A 19 5.66 0.77 14.35
CA TRP A 19 4.81 1.46 13.39
C TRP A 19 3.40 0.87 13.39
N TRP A 20 2.42 1.75 13.23
CA TRP A 20 1.07 1.40 12.80
C TRP A 20 1.01 1.48 11.28
N THR A 21 0.44 0.47 10.63
CA THR A 21 0.31 0.39 9.17
C THR A 21 -1.12 -0.02 8.80
N TRP A 22 -1.66 0.57 7.73
CA TRP A 22 -2.98 0.26 7.18
C TRP A 22 -3.04 0.57 5.68
N SER A 23 -4.18 0.27 5.07
CA SER A 23 -4.51 0.60 3.69
C SER A 23 -5.65 1.62 3.67
N ARG A 24 -5.60 2.56 2.72
CA ARG A 24 -6.70 3.47 2.41
C ARG A 24 -7.10 3.30 0.95
N THR A 25 -8.37 3.06 0.70
CA THR A 25 -8.96 3.28 -0.63
C THR A 25 -9.56 4.67 -0.66
N ALA A 26 -9.36 5.37 -1.78
CA ALA A 26 -9.93 6.70 -2.00
C ALA A 26 -10.87 6.66 -3.19
N LYS A 27 -11.94 7.44 -3.14
CA LYS A 27 -12.96 7.49 -4.19
C LYS A 27 -12.36 7.83 -5.54
N GLY A 28 -12.75 7.05 -6.55
CA GLY A 28 -12.23 7.19 -7.91
C GLY A 28 -10.78 6.73 -8.11
N ARG A 29 -10.10 6.22 -7.07
CA ARG A 29 -8.81 5.54 -7.21
C ARG A 29 -9.01 4.05 -7.43
N GLN A 30 -8.14 3.45 -8.24
CA GLN A 30 -8.22 2.03 -8.58
C GLN A 30 -7.51 1.14 -7.56
N TYR A 31 -6.48 1.68 -6.90
CA TYR A 31 -5.65 0.94 -5.98
C TYR A 31 -5.68 1.55 -4.57
N GLU A 32 -5.45 0.71 -3.57
CA GLU A 32 -5.21 1.15 -2.20
C GLU A 32 -3.84 1.87 -2.08
N THR A 33 -3.76 2.80 -1.15
CA THR A 33 -2.51 3.39 -0.69
C THR A 33 -2.17 2.81 0.68
N ARG A 34 -0.96 2.28 0.85
CA ARG A 34 -0.51 1.81 2.17
C ARG A 34 0.09 2.98 2.92
N LEU A 35 -0.41 3.18 4.13
CA LEU A 35 -0.04 4.29 5.02
C LEU A 35 0.58 3.71 6.29
N ARG A 36 1.43 4.51 6.92
CA ARG A 36 1.99 4.19 8.22
C ARG A 36 2.15 5.43 9.09
N ARG A 37 2.28 5.23 10.40
CA ARG A 37 2.75 6.27 11.33
C ARG A 37 3.53 5.61 12.46
N ARG A 38 4.42 6.38 13.11
CA ARG A 38 5.09 5.89 14.33
C ARG A 38 4.07 5.59 15.42
N ASP A 39 4.37 4.58 16.24
CA ASP A 39 3.60 4.26 17.45
C ASP A 39 3.91 5.24 18.58
N GLU A 40 3.63 6.51 18.30
CA GLU A 40 3.87 7.64 19.18
C GLU A 40 2.67 8.60 19.10
N PRO A 41 2.26 9.23 20.22
CA PRO A 41 1.18 10.20 20.21
C PRO A 41 1.46 11.36 19.25
N GLY A 42 0.52 11.65 18.36
CA GLY A 42 0.65 12.76 17.41
C GLY A 42 1.63 12.53 16.26
N ALA A 43 2.15 11.32 16.08
CA ALA A 43 2.98 10.99 14.92
C ALA A 43 2.20 11.24 13.62
N PRO A 44 2.80 11.95 12.63
CA PRO A 44 2.15 12.21 11.36
C PRO A 44 1.98 10.92 10.55
N GLU A 45 0.99 10.95 9.66
CA GLU A 45 0.76 9.91 8.67
C GLU A 45 1.78 10.02 7.54
N GLU A 46 2.34 8.89 7.13
CA GLU A 46 3.32 8.76 6.05
C GLU A 46 2.81 7.75 5.02
N VAL A 47 3.01 8.04 3.73
CA VAL A 47 2.75 7.07 2.66
C VAL A 47 3.89 6.05 2.64
N LEU A 48 3.56 4.77 2.83
CA LEU A 48 4.51 3.67 2.72
C LEU A 48 4.68 3.25 1.25
N ILE A 49 3.57 3.06 0.53
CA ILE A 49 3.58 2.79 -0.91
C ILE A 49 2.25 3.24 -1.54
N ASP A 50 2.34 4.01 -2.63
CA ASP A 50 1.20 4.43 -3.44
C ASP A 50 1.15 3.63 -4.74
N LEU A 51 0.23 2.66 -4.78
CA LEU A 51 0.02 1.82 -5.95
C LEU A 51 -0.62 2.58 -7.13
N ASN A 52 -1.38 3.66 -6.87
CA ASN A 52 -1.95 4.47 -7.95
C ASN A 52 -0.85 5.23 -8.69
N ALA A 53 0.13 5.79 -7.96
CA ALA A 53 1.29 6.42 -8.57
C ALA A 53 2.13 5.40 -9.36
N LEU A 54 2.33 4.19 -8.82
CA LEU A 54 3.07 3.14 -9.51
C LEU A 54 2.36 2.58 -10.74
N ALA A 55 1.02 2.65 -10.78
CA ALA A 55 0.19 2.18 -11.89
C ALA A 55 0.03 3.22 -13.01
N GLU A 56 0.52 4.44 -12.83
CA GLU A 56 0.33 5.49 -13.83
C GLU A 56 0.93 5.09 -15.19
N GLY A 57 0.11 5.19 -16.24
CA GLY A 57 0.48 4.79 -17.60
C GLY A 57 0.55 3.28 -17.85
N LYS A 58 0.21 2.45 -16.86
CA LYS A 58 0.21 0.98 -16.98
C LYS A 58 -1.21 0.44 -17.12
N PRO A 59 -1.44 -0.56 -17.99
CA PRO A 59 -2.75 -1.18 -18.15
C PRO A 59 -3.11 -2.11 -16.98
N PHE A 60 -2.11 -2.56 -16.23
CA PHE A 60 -2.25 -3.47 -15.10
C PHE A 60 -1.14 -3.23 -14.08
N LEU A 61 -1.47 -3.45 -12.81
CA LEU A 61 -0.53 -3.50 -11.72
C LEU A 61 -1.13 -4.39 -10.63
N GLN A 62 -0.31 -5.27 -10.07
CA GLN A 62 -0.65 -6.03 -8.88
C GLN A 62 0.54 -6.02 -7.91
N LEU A 63 0.26 -5.66 -6.66
CA LEU A 63 1.20 -5.84 -5.56
C LEU A 63 1.19 -7.31 -5.14
N GLY A 64 2.36 -7.94 -5.14
CA GLY A 64 2.58 -9.28 -4.61
C GLY A 64 2.95 -9.25 -3.14
N ALA A 65 4.14 -9.76 -2.82
CA ALA A 65 4.67 -9.69 -1.46
C ALA A 65 5.20 -8.29 -1.17
N PHE A 66 5.09 -7.85 0.09
CA PHE A 66 5.84 -6.71 0.60
C PHE A 66 6.27 -6.97 2.04
N ASP A 67 7.42 -6.42 2.42
CA ASP A 67 7.86 -6.41 3.81
C ASP A 67 8.72 -5.18 4.12
N VAL A 68 8.53 -4.64 5.31
CA VAL A 68 9.30 -3.51 5.82
C VAL A 68 10.46 -4.05 6.63
N SER A 69 11.67 -3.52 6.40
CA SER A 69 12.86 -3.93 7.15
C SER A 69 12.68 -3.73 8.66
N PRO A 70 13.40 -4.50 9.51
CA PRO A 70 13.30 -4.36 10.97
C PRO A 70 13.60 -2.95 11.48
N ASP A 71 14.48 -2.21 10.80
CA ASP A 71 14.84 -0.82 11.11
C ASP A 71 13.93 0.23 10.44
N ALA A 72 12.89 -0.22 9.72
CA ALA A 72 11.90 0.58 9.01
C ALA A 72 12.43 1.52 7.92
N LYS A 73 13.67 1.29 7.44
CA LYS A 73 14.33 2.12 6.43
C LYS A 73 14.14 1.63 4.99
N LEU A 74 13.87 0.35 4.81
CA LEU A 74 13.71 -0.27 3.49
C LEU A 74 12.33 -0.92 3.39
N LEU A 75 11.77 -0.91 2.17
CA LEU A 75 10.55 -1.62 1.83
C LEU A 75 10.86 -2.55 0.67
N ALA A 76 10.90 -3.85 0.93
CA ALA A 76 10.90 -4.82 -0.15
C ALA A 76 9.47 -5.00 -0.65
N TYR A 77 9.25 -4.98 -1.96
CA TYR A 77 7.94 -5.24 -2.56
C TYR A 77 8.08 -5.86 -3.95
N SER A 78 7.11 -6.68 -4.34
CA SER A 78 7.08 -7.32 -5.65
C SER A 78 5.87 -6.87 -6.46
N LEU A 79 6.07 -6.64 -7.76
CA LEU A 79 5.02 -6.17 -8.67
C LEU A 79 4.88 -7.12 -9.86
N ASP A 80 3.63 -7.44 -10.20
CA ASP A 80 3.24 -7.97 -11.51
C ASP A 80 2.60 -6.83 -12.31
N GLU A 81 3.19 -6.50 -13.45
CA GLU A 81 2.75 -5.41 -14.34
C GLU A 81 2.04 -5.95 -15.60
N THR A 82 1.98 -7.28 -15.76
CA THR A 82 1.46 -7.94 -16.96
C THR A 82 0.20 -8.77 -16.70
N GLY A 83 0.00 -9.21 -15.45
CA GLY A 83 -1.04 -10.15 -15.04
C GLY A 83 -0.66 -11.62 -15.24
N ALA A 84 0.60 -11.92 -15.57
CA ALA A 84 1.07 -13.29 -15.80
C ALA A 84 1.57 -13.98 -14.52
N LEU A 85 1.37 -13.37 -13.35
CA LEU A 85 1.83 -13.87 -12.05
C LEU A 85 3.36 -13.97 -11.95
N ASP A 86 4.08 -13.24 -12.78
CA ASP A 86 5.51 -13.04 -12.71
C ASP A 86 5.82 -11.73 -11.99
N TYR A 87 6.55 -11.82 -10.88
CA TYR A 87 6.77 -10.69 -10.01
C TYR A 87 8.21 -10.19 -10.08
N THR A 88 8.37 -8.89 -10.29
CA THR A 88 9.67 -8.21 -10.15
C THR A 88 9.82 -7.71 -8.72
N LEU A 89 10.82 -8.22 -7.99
CA LEU A 89 11.18 -7.76 -6.65
C LEU A 89 11.95 -6.42 -6.71
N ARG A 90 11.59 -5.49 -5.83
CA ARG A 90 12.22 -4.17 -5.64
C ARG A 90 12.44 -3.91 -4.14
N VAL A 91 13.38 -3.04 -3.81
CA VAL A 91 13.71 -2.57 -2.43
C VAL A 91 13.89 -1.07 -2.45
#